data_AF-A0A8J7NFV3-F1
#
_entry.id   AF-A0A8J7NFV3-F1
#
_cell.length_a   1.000
_cell.length_b   1.000
_cell.length_c   1.000
_cell.angle_alpha   90.00
_cell.angle_beta   90.00
_cell.angle_gamma   90.00
#
_symmetry.space_group_name_H-M   'P 1'
#
loop_
_entity.id
_entity.type
_entity.pdbx_description
1 polymer ?
#
loop_
_entity_poly.entity_id
_entity_poly.type
_entity_poly.pdbx_seq_one_letter_code
_entity_poly.pdbx_strand_id
1 'polypeptide(L)'
;MGNISLYSQTGSNFTSWDTGQPGNNGGKENCGIMASSGLWHDYPCSSSFYFICYQDSGDPAKRYFLINATANFTAAQRYCREHHTDLASARNRSENEEVRLTAQGNYVWIGLFMEPWKWSSPSYSAFYNWDQNQPDNAGGNENCAALALTGSTRGRWSDTDCAQRFPFFCFSENRVVLKVSIRLSKRMNLNDPGVSEFLLNQMRGLLSRHTVMNRTSLKWKEQKDGQVFHPEEDEGEIWDPSVPH
;
A
#
# COMPACT_ATOMS: atom_id res chain seq x y z
N MET A 1 -18.65 0.60 9.90
CA MET A 1 -18.40 1.62 8.86
C MET A 1 -16.92 1.59 8.53
N GLY A 2 -16.50 0.67 7.66
CA GLY A 2 -15.11 0.60 7.20
C GLY A 2 -14.97 1.47 5.97
N ASN A 3 -14.19 2.56 6.06
CA ASN A 3 -13.76 3.30 4.87
C ASN A 3 -12.78 2.41 4.11
N ILE A 4 -13.25 1.84 3.00
CA ILE A 4 -12.41 1.06 2.09
C ILE A 4 -11.66 2.06 1.20
N SER A 5 -10.36 2.20 1.46
CA SER A 5 -9.46 2.95 0.58
C SER A 5 -9.04 2.05 -0.58
N LEU A 6 -9.46 2.45 -1.79
CA LEU A 6 -9.00 1.89 -3.06
C LEU A 6 -7.61 2.47 -3.35
N TYR A 7 -6.58 1.63 -3.29
CA TYR A 7 -5.25 2.06 -3.70
C TYR A 7 -5.22 2.13 -5.23
N SER A 8 -5.33 3.33 -5.79
CA SER A 8 -4.71 3.60 -7.09
C SER A 8 -3.22 3.82 -6.85
N GLN A 9 -2.36 2.98 -7.44
CA GLN A 9 -0.91 3.19 -7.34
C GLN A 9 -0.45 4.49 -8.03
N THR A 10 -1.36 5.29 -8.61
CA THR A 10 -1.05 6.46 -9.45
C THR A 10 -1.90 7.70 -9.17
N GLY A 11 -2.35 7.93 -7.93
CA GLY A 11 -2.64 9.30 -7.46
C GLY A 11 -3.91 9.97 -8.00
N SER A 12 -4.99 9.22 -8.22
CA SER A 12 -6.32 9.81 -8.42
C SER A 12 -7.33 9.16 -7.48
N ASN A 13 -8.07 10.00 -6.73
CA ASN A 13 -9.20 9.61 -5.88
C ASN A 13 -10.52 9.48 -6.68
N PHE A 14 -10.44 9.31 -8.00
CA PHE A 14 -11.63 9.11 -8.82
C PHE A 14 -12.32 7.79 -8.46
N THR A 15 -13.63 7.85 -8.24
CA THR A 15 -14.48 6.69 -8.10
C THR A 15 -15.74 6.84 -8.93
N SER A 16 -16.30 5.74 -9.40
CA SER A 16 -17.56 5.70 -10.15
C SER A 16 -18.50 4.62 -9.63
N TRP A 17 -18.49 4.40 -8.31
CA TRP A 17 -19.36 3.41 -7.65
C TRP A 17 -20.84 3.71 -7.88
N ASP A 18 -21.64 2.65 -8.07
CA ASP A 18 -23.09 2.78 -8.07
C ASP A 18 -23.62 3.07 -6.66
N THR A 19 -24.86 3.57 -6.58
CA THR A 19 -25.52 3.87 -5.31
C THR A 19 -25.57 2.61 -4.43
N GLY A 20 -24.98 2.70 -3.24
CA GLY A 20 -24.90 1.58 -2.29
C GLY A 20 -23.68 0.67 -2.47
N GLN A 21 -22.75 1.02 -3.37
CA GLN A 21 -21.49 0.31 -3.59
C GLN A 21 -20.28 1.12 -3.08
N PRO A 22 -19.15 0.48 -2.71
CA PRO A 22 -18.99 -0.97 -2.57
C PRO A 22 -19.77 -1.50 -1.36
N GLY A 23 -20.49 -2.61 -1.55
CA GLY A 23 -21.35 -3.20 -0.53
C GLY A 23 -20.66 -4.27 0.33
N ASN A 24 -19.61 -4.89 -0.21
CA ASN A 24 -18.89 -6.04 0.33
C ASN A 24 -19.81 -7.12 0.90
N ASN A 25 -20.82 -7.55 0.15
CA ASN A 25 -21.83 -8.46 0.68
C ASN A 25 -21.20 -9.76 1.17
N GLY A 26 -21.39 -10.06 2.45
CA GLY A 26 -20.82 -11.24 3.10
C GLY A 26 -19.29 -11.27 3.16
N GLY A 27 -18.59 -10.15 2.92
CA GLY A 27 -17.12 -10.08 2.98
C GLY A 27 -16.40 -10.72 1.79
N LYS A 28 -17.13 -11.08 0.72
CA LYS A 28 -16.61 -11.89 -0.40
C LYS A 28 -16.48 -11.12 -1.70
N GLU A 29 -16.97 -9.89 -1.74
CA GLU A 29 -16.99 -9.05 -2.94
C GLU A 29 -15.78 -8.16 -2.95
N ASN A 30 -14.65 -8.67 -3.44
CA ASN A 30 -13.37 -7.94 -3.41
C ASN A 30 -12.91 -7.48 -4.80
N CYS A 31 -13.65 -7.81 -5.85
CA CYS A 31 -13.27 -7.54 -7.22
C CYS A 31 -14.29 -6.63 -7.90
N GLY A 32 -13.83 -5.59 -8.59
CA GLY A 32 -14.71 -4.61 -9.20
C GLY A 32 -15.06 -4.94 -10.64
N ILE A 33 -16.34 -4.85 -10.96
CA ILE A 33 -16.85 -4.84 -12.34
C ILE A 33 -17.30 -3.44 -12.73
N MET A 34 -17.31 -3.17 -14.02
CA MET A 34 -18.07 -2.07 -14.61
C MET A 34 -19.38 -2.61 -15.18
N ALA A 35 -20.50 -2.00 -14.78
CA ALA A 35 -21.81 -2.26 -15.36
C ALA A 35 -22.00 -1.50 -16.69
N SER A 36 -23.05 -1.82 -17.43
CA SER A 36 -23.40 -1.18 -18.70
C SER A 36 -23.61 0.34 -18.59
N SER A 37 -23.98 0.83 -17.40
CA SER A 37 -24.10 2.25 -17.05
C SER A 37 -22.75 2.98 -16.93
N GLY A 38 -21.63 2.24 -16.85
CA GLY A 38 -20.31 2.78 -16.52
C GLY A 38 -20.06 2.93 -15.02
N LEU A 39 -21.02 2.55 -14.17
CA LEU A 39 -20.87 2.53 -12.73
C LEU A 39 -20.22 1.23 -12.26
N TRP A 40 -19.53 1.30 -11.12
CA TRP A 40 -18.78 0.19 -10.55
C TRP A 40 -19.58 -0.55 -9.49
N HIS A 41 -19.40 -1.86 -9.44
CA HIS A 41 -19.89 -2.73 -8.37
C HIS A 41 -18.75 -3.63 -7.91
N ASP A 42 -18.70 -3.97 -6.64
CA ASP A 42 -17.88 -5.07 -6.16
C ASP A 42 -18.66 -6.39 -6.28
N TYR A 43 -17.95 -7.44 -6.67
CA TYR A 43 -18.48 -8.78 -6.90
C TYR A 43 -17.50 -9.82 -6.40
N PRO A 44 -17.97 -11.07 -6.14
CA PRO A 44 -17.09 -12.15 -5.77
C PRO A 44 -16.08 -12.43 -6.88
N CYS A 45 -14.79 -12.43 -6.53
CA CYS A 45 -13.69 -12.60 -7.49
C CYS A 45 -13.76 -13.93 -8.27
N SER A 46 -14.48 -14.93 -7.75
CA SER A 46 -14.73 -16.24 -8.38
C SER A 46 -15.78 -16.20 -9.48
N SER A 47 -16.59 -15.15 -9.57
CA SER A 47 -17.61 -14.97 -10.61
C SER A 47 -16.95 -14.86 -12.00
N SER A 48 -17.66 -15.28 -13.05
CA SER A 48 -17.11 -15.22 -14.42
C SER A 48 -17.78 -14.13 -15.24
N PHE A 49 -16.99 -13.16 -15.70
CA PHE A 49 -17.44 -12.05 -16.56
C PHE A 49 -16.49 -11.88 -17.74
N TYR A 50 -16.95 -11.19 -18.79
CA TYR A 50 -16.03 -10.60 -19.77
C TYR A 50 -15.08 -9.64 -19.07
N PHE A 51 -14.01 -9.22 -19.74
CA PHE A 51 -13.01 -8.37 -19.09
C PHE A 51 -12.33 -7.45 -20.09
N ILE A 52 -11.88 -6.30 -19.60
CA ILE A 52 -11.17 -5.32 -20.42
C ILE A 52 -9.72 -5.28 -19.99
N CYS A 53 -8.81 -5.50 -20.93
CA CYS A 53 -7.39 -5.30 -20.73
C CYS A 53 -7.00 -3.86 -21.08
N TYR A 54 -6.05 -3.31 -20.33
CA TYR A 54 -5.34 -2.08 -20.63
C TYR A 54 -3.96 -2.39 -21.22
N GLN A 55 -3.54 -1.57 -22.17
CA GLN A 55 -2.21 -1.60 -22.74
C GLN A 55 -1.58 -0.21 -22.73
N ASP A 56 -0.41 -0.09 -22.12
CA ASP A 56 0.38 1.14 -22.17
C ASP A 56 1.20 1.20 -23.46
N SER A 57 0.51 1.52 -24.56
CA SER A 57 1.09 1.55 -25.91
C SER A 57 1.51 2.96 -26.36
N GLY A 58 1.26 4.00 -25.56
CA GLY A 58 1.43 5.40 -25.94
C GLY A 58 0.42 5.93 -26.98
N ASP A 59 -0.34 5.03 -27.62
CA ASP A 59 -1.43 5.35 -28.56
C ASP A 59 -2.79 5.35 -27.83
N PRO A 60 -3.47 6.50 -27.69
CA PRO A 60 -4.77 6.57 -27.04
C PRO A 60 -5.82 5.65 -27.69
N ALA A 61 -5.75 5.44 -29.00
CA ALA A 61 -6.73 4.64 -29.73
C ALA A 61 -6.57 3.12 -29.50
N LYS A 62 -5.48 2.68 -28.89
CA LYS A 62 -5.17 1.26 -28.60
C LYS A 62 -4.88 1.04 -27.12
N ARG A 63 -5.71 1.67 -26.28
CA ARG A 63 -5.54 1.63 -24.83
C ARG A 63 -6.35 0.51 -24.16
N TYR A 64 -7.59 0.26 -24.59
CA TYR A 64 -8.50 -0.68 -23.96
C TYR A 64 -9.00 -1.74 -24.94
N PHE A 65 -9.01 -3.00 -24.50
CA PHE A 65 -9.39 -4.16 -25.31
C PHE A 65 -10.41 -5.00 -24.58
N LEU A 66 -11.62 -5.10 -25.14
CA LEU A 66 -12.63 -6.05 -24.65
C LEU A 66 -12.25 -7.47 -25.07
N ILE A 67 -12.16 -8.37 -24.09
CA ILE A 67 -11.97 -9.79 -24.33
C ILE A 67 -13.31 -10.50 -24.20
N ASN A 68 -13.83 -11.00 -25.33
CA ASN A 68 -15.12 -11.69 -25.44
C ASN A 68 -15.05 -13.15 -24.97
N ALA A 69 -14.43 -13.39 -23.82
CA ALA A 69 -14.43 -14.66 -23.10
C ALA A 69 -14.67 -14.39 -21.61
N THR A 70 -15.45 -15.25 -20.94
CA THR A 70 -15.71 -15.08 -19.51
C THR A 70 -14.62 -15.76 -18.68
N ALA A 71 -14.19 -15.10 -17.62
CA ALA A 71 -13.19 -15.62 -16.70
C ALA A 71 -13.41 -15.08 -15.29
N ASN A 72 -12.90 -15.79 -14.28
CA ASN A 72 -12.78 -15.22 -12.94
C ASN A 72 -11.71 -14.12 -12.89
N PHE A 73 -11.75 -13.27 -11.88
CA PHE A 73 -10.90 -12.08 -11.82
C PHE A 73 -9.40 -12.41 -11.97
N THR A 74 -8.93 -13.44 -11.26
CA THR A 74 -7.52 -13.85 -11.31
C THR A 74 -7.12 -14.38 -12.68
N ALA A 75 -7.98 -15.15 -13.34
CA ALA A 75 -7.72 -15.64 -14.69
C ALA A 75 -7.76 -14.52 -15.73
N ALA A 76 -8.72 -13.59 -15.63
CA ALA A 76 -8.80 -12.40 -16.46
C ALA A 76 -7.56 -11.51 -16.31
N GLN A 77 -7.13 -11.25 -15.07
CA GLN A 77 -5.92 -10.49 -14.78
C GLN A 77 -4.67 -11.16 -15.34
N ARG A 78 -4.54 -12.49 -15.15
CA ARG A 78 -3.43 -13.25 -15.71
C ARG A 78 -3.39 -13.10 -17.23
N TYR A 79 -4.52 -13.31 -17.91
CA TYR A 79 -4.62 -13.14 -19.35
C TYR A 79 -4.17 -11.74 -19.79
N CYS A 80 -4.67 -10.68 -19.14
CA CYS A 80 -4.29 -9.33 -19.50
C CYS A 80 -2.80 -9.04 -19.28
N ARG A 81 -2.16 -9.63 -18.27
CA ARG A 81 -0.71 -9.48 -18.04
C ARG A 81 0.15 -10.31 -18.98
N GLU A 82 -0.39 -11.40 -19.53
CA GLU A 82 0.29 -12.25 -20.51
C GLU A 82 0.22 -11.63 -21.93
N HIS A 83 -0.88 -10.96 -22.27
CA HIS A 83 -1.16 -10.46 -23.62
C HIS A 83 -1.14 -8.94 -23.76
N HIS A 84 -1.28 -8.19 -22.66
CA HIS A 84 -1.34 -6.74 -22.60
C HIS A 84 -0.55 -6.22 -21.37
N THR A 85 -0.93 -5.07 -20.78
CA THR A 85 -0.29 -4.55 -19.56
C THR A 85 -0.95 -5.09 -18.29
N ASP A 86 -2.25 -4.87 -18.11
CA ASP A 86 -3.04 -5.41 -16.98
C ASP A 86 -4.56 -5.27 -17.28
N LEU A 87 -5.44 -5.60 -16.33
CA LEU A 87 -6.85 -5.21 -16.41
C LEU A 87 -7.01 -3.68 -16.44
N ALA A 88 -8.08 -3.21 -17.08
CA ALA A 88 -8.34 -1.79 -17.26
C ALA A 88 -8.54 -1.03 -15.95
N SER A 89 -7.79 0.06 -15.75
CA SER A 89 -8.02 1.02 -14.68
C SER A 89 -8.70 2.27 -15.23
N ALA A 90 -9.62 2.88 -14.47
CA ALA A 90 -10.19 4.18 -14.81
C ALA A 90 -9.76 5.22 -13.77
N ARG A 91 -8.83 6.10 -14.13
CA ARG A 91 -8.25 7.10 -13.20
C ARG A 91 -9.00 8.42 -13.21
N ASN A 92 -9.89 8.64 -14.16
CA ASN A 92 -10.71 9.83 -14.28
C ASN A 92 -11.99 9.52 -15.08
N ARG A 93 -12.90 10.49 -15.14
CA ARG A 93 -14.18 10.36 -15.86
C ARG A 93 -14.02 10.01 -17.34
N SER A 94 -13.01 10.58 -18.02
CA SER A 94 -12.79 10.32 -19.45
C SER A 94 -12.35 8.88 -19.68
N GLU A 95 -11.41 8.37 -18.88
CA GLU A 95 -10.99 6.97 -18.95
C GLU A 95 -12.13 6.03 -18.61
N ASN A 96 -12.96 6.36 -17.60
CA ASN A 96 -14.12 5.56 -17.24
C ASN A 96 -15.11 5.42 -18.41
N GLU A 97 -15.37 6.52 -19.10
CA GLU A 97 -16.27 6.53 -20.26
C GLU A 97 -15.70 5.73 -21.43
N GLU A 98 -14.39 5.81 -21.66
CA GLU A 98 -13.71 5.04 -22.71
C GLU A 98 -13.79 3.52 -22.45
N VAL A 99 -13.61 3.11 -21.18
CA VAL A 99 -13.81 1.72 -20.74
C VAL A 99 -15.28 1.30 -20.89
N ARG A 100 -16.25 2.16 -20.52
CA ARG A 100 -17.69 1.89 -20.68
C ARG A 100 -18.08 1.66 -22.13
N LEU A 101 -17.59 2.51 -23.04
CA LEU A 101 -17.83 2.38 -24.48
C LEU A 101 -17.20 1.10 -25.02
N THR A 102 -15.97 0.77 -24.58
CA THR A 102 -15.27 -0.46 -24.95
C THR A 102 -16.00 -1.72 -24.46
N ALA A 103 -16.69 -1.65 -23.32
CA ALA A 103 -17.46 -2.77 -22.76
C ALA A 103 -18.67 -3.19 -23.63
N GLN A 104 -19.13 -2.34 -24.55
CA GLN A 104 -20.24 -2.63 -25.47
C GLN A 104 -21.52 -3.09 -24.73
N GLY A 105 -21.79 -2.50 -23.56
CA GLY A 105 -22.96 -2.82 -22.73
C GLY A 105 -22.83 -4.09 -21.89
N ASN A 106 -21.69 -4.77 -21.91
CA ASN A 106 -21.43 -5.94 -21.07
C ASN A 106 -21.03 -5.55 -19.64
N TYR A 107 -21.28 -6.47 -18.70
CA TYR A 107 -20.62 -6.45 -17.40
C TYR A 107 -19.20 -7.00 -17.55
N VAL A 108 -18.21 -6.19 -17.17
CA VAL A 108 -16.80 -6.50 -17.40
C VAL A 108 -15.97 -6.37 -16.15
N TRP A 109 -15.03 -7.28 -15.94
CA TRP A 109 -13.97 -7.08 -14.97
C TRP A 109 -13.09 -5.88 -15.39
N ILE A 110 -12.80 -5.03 -14.41
CA ILE A 110 -11.81 -3.96 -14.48
C ILE A 110 -10.75 -4.20 -13.41
N GLY A 111 -9.61 -3.53 -13.46
CA GLY A 111 -8.48 -3.71 -12.54
C GLY A 111 -8.73 -3.18 -11.12
N LEU A 112 -9.99 -3.04 -10.72
CA LEU A 112 -10.39 -2.62 -9.39
C LEU A 112 -10.41 -3.85 -8.48
N PHE A 113 -9.56 -3.83 -7.46
CA PHE A 113 -9.47 -4.89 -6.46
C PHE A 113 -9.40 -4.24 -5.08
N MET A 114 -10.22 -4.73 -4.16
CA MET A 114 -10.19 -4.35 -2.76
C MET A 114 -9.30 -5.34 -2.04
N GLU A 115 -8.20 -4.83 -1.48
CA GLU A 115 -7.32 -5.63 -0.63
C GLU A 115 -8.10 -6.04 0.63
N PRO A 116 -8.49 -7.32 0.77
CA PRO A 116 -9.42 -7.74 1.80
C PRO A 116 -8.77 -7.74 3.20
N TRP A 117 -7.45 -7.91 3.26
CA TRP A 117 -6.70 -8.04 4.50
C TRP A 117 -5.45 -7.17 4.49
N LYS A 118 -5.40 -6.24 5.45
CA LYS A 118 -4.28 -5.33 5.66
C LYS A 118 -3.67 -5.57 7.04
N TRP A 119 -2.34 -5.53 7.09
CA TRP A 119 -1.63 -5.47 8.37
C TRP A 119 -1.96 -4.16 9.08
N SER A 120 -2.07 -4.20 10.41
CA SER A 120 -2.21 -2.98 11.22
C SER A 120 -0.98 -2.09 11.18
N SER A 121 0.17 -2.66 10.79
CA SER A 121 1.40 -1.92 10.52
C SER A 121 1.44 -1.38 9.08
N PRO A 122 1.96 -0.18 8.85
CA PRO A 122 2.26 0.32 7.51
C PRO A 122 3.37 -0.47 6.78
N SER A 123 4.01 -1.45 7.41
CA SER A 123 4.99 -2.34 6.77
C SER A 123 4.28 -3.43 5.94
N TYR A 124 4.07 -3.17 4.65
CA TYR A 124 3.41 -4.09 3.72
C TYR A 124 4.21 -5.40 3.54
N SER A 125 3.63 -6.52 3.96
CA SER A 125 4.04 -7.86 3.55
C SER A 125 2.94 -8.45 2.67
N ALA A 126 3.31 -8.89 1.46
CA ALA A 126 2.41 -9.57 0.52
C ALA A 126 2.21 -11.06 0.85
N PHE A 127 2.62 -11.49 2.05
CA PHE A 127 2.52 -12.87 2.49
C PHE A 127 1.21 -13.10 3.23
N TYR A 128 0.48 -14.14 2.81
CA TYR A 128 -0.72 -14.62 3.47
C TYR A 128 -0.60 -16.13 3.75
N ASN A 129 -0.92 -16.55 4.97
CA ASN A 129 -0.83 -17.96 5.39
C ASN A 129 -2.17 -18.54 5.87
N TRP A 130 -3.26 -18.15 5.20
CA TRP A 130 -4.62 -18.60 5.50
C TRP A 130 -4.75 -20.12 5.52
N ASP A 131 -5.49 -20.67 6.46
CA ASP A 131 -5.86 -22.07 6.48
C ASP A 131 -6.73 -22.46 5.28
N GLN A 132 -6.95 -23.75 5.07
CA GLN A 132 -7.80 -24.22 4.00
C GLN A 132 -9.23 -23.62 4.14
N ASN A 133 -9.74 -23.06 3.04
CA ASN A 133 -11.04 -22.39 2.93
C ASN A 133 -11.17 -21.07 3.71
N GLN A 134 -10.08 -20.56 4.30
CA GLN A 134 -10.04 -19.26 4.96
C GLN A 134 -9.47 -18.19 4.02
N PRO A 135 -9.82 -16.91 4.19
CA PRO A 135 -10.86 -16.39 5.09
C PRO A 135 -12.27 -16.71 4.54
N ASP A 136 -13.22 -17.09 5.40
CA ASP A 136 -14.59 -17.45 4.97
C ASP A 136 -15.69 -16.51 5.46
N ASN A 137 -15.34 -15.57 6.34
CA ASN A 137 -16.21 -14.62 7.00
C ASN A 137 -17.45 -15.28 7.62
N ALA A 138 -17.24 -16.32 8.43
CA ALA A 138 -18.33 -17.08 9.02
C ALA A 138 -19.22 -16.18 9.89
N GLY A 139 -20.54 -16.22 9.66
CA GLY A 139 -21.47 -15.32 10.37
C GLY A 139 -21.42 -13.85 9.94
N GLY A 140 -20.55 -13.48 8.99
CA GLY A 140 -20.48 -12.14 8.41
C GLY A 140 -19.79 -11.09 9.28
N ASN A 141 -19.15 -11.48 10.38
CA ASN A 141 -18.53 -10.58 11.34
C ASN A 141 -17.04 -10.87 11.63
N GLU A 142 -16.38 -11.70 10.82
CA GLU A 142 -14.99 -12.12 11.04
C GLU A 142 -14.00 -11.22 10.30
N ASN A 143 -13.76 -10.03 10.86
CA ASN A 143 -12.95 -8.99 10.22
C ASN A 143 -11.52 -8.88 10.77
N CYS A 144 -11.11 -9.83 11.63
CA CYS A 144 -9.77 -9.90 12.21
C CYS A 144 -9.13 -11.26 11.93
N ALA A 145 -7.81 -11.31 11.82
CA ALA A 145 -7.07 -12.54 11.57
C ALA A 145 -6.46 -13.08 12.88
N ALA A 146 -6.50 -14.38 13.08
CA ALA A 146 -5.85 -15.07 14.18
C ALA A 146 -4.95 -16.21 13.68
N LEU A 147 -3.83 -16.41 14.36
CA LEU A 147 -2.88 -17.50 14.09
C LEU A 147 -3.22 -18.71 14.98
N ALA A 148 -3.41 -19.88 14.37
CA ALA A 148 -3.56 -21.12 15.12
C ALA A 148 -2.21 -21.55 15.76
N LEU A 149 -2.14 -21.60 17.10
CA LEU A 149 -0.94 -21.99 17.83
C LEU A 149 -0.82 -23.50 18.08
N THR A 150 -1.93 -24.23 18.00
CA THR A 150 -2.01 -25.66 18.31
C THR A 150 -2.95 -26.38 17.32
N GLY A 151 -3.04 -27.70 17.40
CA GLY A 151 -3.91 -28.50 16.54
C GLY A 151 -3.34 -28.76 15.14
N SER A 152 -4.19 -29.33 14.27
CA SER A 152 -3.83 -29.72 12.89
C SER A 152 -3.56 -28.53 11.96
N THR A 153 -4.05 -27.34 12.31
CA THR A 153 -3.91 -26.11 11.52
C THR A 153 -2.80 -25.20 12.06
N ARG A 154 -1.96 -25.70 12.98
CA ARG A 154 -0.88 -24.94 13.61
C ARG A 154 -0.03 -24.17 12.59
N GLY A 155 0.14 -22.88 12.83
CA GLY A 155 0.88 -21.97 11.97
C GLY A 155 0.03 -21.30 10.87
N ARG A 156 -1.20 -21.75 10.63
CA ARG A 156 -2.12 -21.18 9.65
C ARG A 156 -3.02 -20.11 10.26
N TRP A 157 -3.56 -19.24 9.41
CA TRP A 157 -4.42 -18.13 9.83
C TRP A 157 -5.89 -18.44 9.56
N SER A 158 -6.78 -17.98 10.43
CA SER A 158 -8.22 -17.96 10.20
C SER A 158 -8.73 -16.55 10.43
N ASP A 159 -9.82 -16.18 9.76
CA ASP A 159 -10.57 -15.01 10.18
C ASP A 159 -11.39 -15.32 11.43
N THR A 160 -11.70 -14.27 12.20
CA THR A 160 -12.43 -14.36 13.46
C THR A 160 -13.08 -13.03 13.78
N ASP A 161 -14.11 -13.07 14.63
CA ASP A 161 -14.69 -11.87 15.23
C ASP A 161 -13.61 -11.13 16.03
N CYS A 162 -13.44 -9.83 15.72
CA CYS A 162 -12.48 -8.95 16.37
C CYS A 162 -12.70 -8.78 17.88
N ALA A 163 -13.90 -9.08 18.39
CA ALA A 163 -14.21 -9.02 19.82
C ALA A 163 -13.66 -10.23 20.61
N GLN A 164 -13.23 -11.28 19.92
CA GLN A 164 -12.63 -12.46 20.54
C GLN A 164 -11.30 -12.11 21.22
N ARG A 165 -11.06 -12.73 22.38
CA ARG A 165 -9.85 -12.49 23.18
C ARG A 165 -8.85 -13.61 22.98
N PHE A 166 -7.74 -13.31 22.32
CA PHE A 166 -6.63 -14.24 22.10
C PHE A 166 -5.33 -13.71 22.73
N PRO A 167 -4.39 -14.60 23.09
CA PRO A 167 -2.99 -14.21 23.23
C PRO A 167 -2.49 -13.57 21.92
N PHE A 168 -1.62 -12.55 22.03
CA PHE A 168 -1.14 -11.80 20.88
C PHE A 168 0.38 -11.63 20.93
N PHE A 169 0.97 -11.43 19.75
CA PHE A 169 2.37 -11.05 19.60
C PHE A 169 2.46 -9.59 19.19
N CYS A 170 3.44 -8.88 19.75
CA CYS A 170 3.82 -7.56 19.26
C CYS A 170 5.09 -7.69 18.41
N PHE A 171 5.20 -6.86 17.38
CA PHE A 171 6.47 -6.65 16.69
C PHE A 171 6.99 -5.25 17.02
N SER A 172 8.30 -5.08 17.05
CA SER A 172 8.96 -3.78 17.16
C SER A 172 9.97 -3.66 16.04
N GLU A 173 9.89 -2.60 15.25
CA GLU A 173 10.91 -2.33 14.23
C GLU A 173 12.19 -1.90 14.93
N ASN A 174 13.31 -2.54 14.58
CA ASN A 174 14.63 -2.12 15.04
C ASN A 174 14.94 -0.73 14.46
N ARG A 175 14.71 0.32 15.26
CA ARG A 175 15.09 1.68 14.91
C ARG A 175 16.59 1.84 15.08
N VAL A 176 17.32 1.89 13.96
CA VAL A 176 18.74 2.27 13.98
C VAL A 176 18.83 3.80 14.13
N VAL A 177 19.46 4.26 15.21
CA VAL A 177 19.79 5.68 15.40
C VAL A 177 21.21 5.89 14.92
N LEU A 178 21.38 6.69 13.87
CA LEU A 178 22.68 7.12 13.39
C LEU A 178 22.99 8.50 13.98
N LYS A 179 24.11 8.63 14.70
CA LYS A 179 24.66 9.95 15.06
C LYS A 179 25.36 10.50 13.82
N VAL A 180 24.97 11.69 13.37
CA VAL A 180 25.58 12.38 12.23
C VAL A 180 26.16 13.71 12.70
N SER A 181 27.42 13.97 12.36
CA SER A 181 28.05 15.27 12.59
C SER A 181 28.03 16.05 11.26
N ILE A 182 27.50 17.27 11.29
CA ILE A 182 27.37 18.12 10.09
C ILE A 182 28.29 19.32 10.25
N ARG A 183 29.23 19.45 9.32
CA ARG A 183 30.11 20.62 9.26
C ARG A 183 29.54 21.64 8.29
N LEU A 184 29.21 22.82 8.81
CA LEU A 184 28.68 23.93 8.00
C LEU A 184 29.80 24.80 7.44
N SER A 185 29.71 25.14 6.16
CA SER A 185 30.61 26.11 5.51
C SER A 185 30.19 27.57 5.70
N LYS A 186 28.98 27.82 6.22
CA LYS A 186 28.45 29.16 6.57
C LYS A 186 27.57 29.07 7.83
N ARG A 187 27.40 30.19 8.55
CA ARG A 187 26.47 30.24 9.71
C ARG A 187 25.03 29.99 9.24
N MET A 188 24.46 28.86 9.63
CA MET A 188 23.06 28.49 9.42
C MET A 188 22.51 27.84 10.69
N ASN A 189 21.22 28.04 10.96
CA ASN A 189 20.54 27.34 12.05
C ASN A 189 20.08 25.97 11.54
N LEU A 190 20.69 24.89 12.03
CA LEU A 190 20.33 23.52 11.65
C LEU A 190 18.95 23.10 12.19
N ASN A 191 18.46 23.73 13.26
CA ASN A 191 17.14 23.48 13.82
C ASN A 191 16.03 24.29 13.13
N ASP A 192 16.34 25.09 12.10
CA ASP A 192 15.31 25.69 11.25
C ASP A 192 14.56 24.57 10.48
N PRO A 193 13.20 24.59 10.44
CA PRO A 193 12.43 23.54 9.78
C PRO A 193 12.80 23.34 8.30
N GLY A 194 13.03 24.43 7.56
CA GLY A 194 13.40 24.34 6.15
C GLY A 194 14.80 23.77 5.94
N VAL A 195 15.76 24.15 6.80
CA VAL A 195 17.14 23.64 6.75
C VAL A 195 17.20 22.16 7.14
N SER A 196 16.55 21.79 8.25
CA SER A 196 16.53 20.41 8.72
C SER A 196 15.81 19.47 7.74
N GLU A 197 14.71 19.90 7.12
CA GLU A 197 14.01 19.13 6.10
C GLU A 197 14.87 18.95 4.83
N PHE A 198 15.55 20.00 4.38
CA PHE A 198 16.49 19.92 3.26
C PHE A 198 17.60 18.90 3.50
N LEU A 199 18.21 18.91 4.69
CA LEU A 199 19.25 17.97 5.08
C LEU A 199 18.72 16.52 5.14
N LEU A 200 17.52 16.33 5.67
CA LEU A 200 16.87 15.01 5.71
C LEU A 200 16.67 14.45 4.30
N ASN A 201 16.26 15.28 3.35
CA ASN A 201 16.07 14.89 1.95
C ASN A 201 17.40 14.56 1.25
N GLN A 202 18.48 15.29 1.56
CA GLN A 202 19.82 14.94 1.06
C GLN A 202 20.28 13.57 1.57
N MET A 203 20.12 13.31 2.88
CA MET A 203 20.47 12.00 3.46
C MET A 203 19.66 10.86 2.86
N ARG A 204 18.35 11.07 2.62
CA ARG A 204 17.52 10.11 1.88
C ARG A 204 18.13 9.79 0.52
N GLY A 205 18.48 10.82 -0.27
CA GLY A 205 19.10 10.64 -1.58
C GLY A 205 20.42 9.86 -1.54
N LEU A 206 21.26 10.09 -0.53
CA LEU A 206 22.53 9.37 -0.36
C LEU A 206 22.35 7.91 0.02
N LEU A 207 21.44 7.63 0.97
CA LEU A 207 21.14 6.28 1.45
C LEU A 207 20.48 5.44 0.34
N SER A 208 19.58 6.03 -0.45
CA SER A 208 18.97 5.37 -1.61
C SER A 208 19.98 4.94 -2.68
N ARG A 209 21.16 5.58 -2.76
CA ARG A 209 22.21 5.23 -3.73
C ARG A 209 23.12 4.08 -3.28
N HIS A 210 23.28 3.89 -1.97
CA HIS A 210 24.26 2.94 -1.40
C HIS A 210 23.63 1.73 -0.72
N THR A 211 22.31 1.73 -0.52
CA THR A 211 21.59 0.63 0.15
C THR A 211 20.28 0.32 -0.57
N VAL A 212 19.87 -0.96 -0.61
CA VAL A 212 18.56 -1.39 -1.13
C VAL A 212 17.48 -1.03 -0.11
N MET A 213 17.17 0.26 -0.01
CA MET A 213 16.32 0.82 1.04
C MET A 213 15.07 1.46 0.44
N ASN A 214 14.30 0.68 -0.32
CA ASN A 214 12.94 1.08 -0.75
C ASN A 214 11.93 1.12 0.42
N ARG A 215 12.33 0.80 1.67
CA ARG A 215 11.42 0.57 2.80
C ARG A 215 11.78 1.28 4.12
N THR A 216 12.72 2.24 4.14
CA THR A 216 13.09 2.95 5.37
C THR A 216 12.51 4.37 5.43
N SER A 217 11.80 4.67 6.52
CA SER A 217 11.42 6.03 6.87
C SER A 217 12.55 6.72 7.64
N LEU A 218 13.12 7.80 7.09
CA LEU A 218 14.11 8.63 7.78
C LEU A 218 13.42 9.85 8.41
N LYS A 219 13.67 10.07 9.70
CA LYS A 219 13.20 11.22 10.49
C LYS A 219 14.29 11.67 11.46
N TRP A 220 14.33 12.97 11.75
CA TRP A 220 15.12 13.50 12.84
C TRP A 220 14.58 13.04 14.19
N LYS A 221 15.48 12.79 15.14
CA LYS A 221 15.12 12.48 16.52
C LYS A 221 15.21 13.78 17.33
N GLU A 222 14.06 14.31 17.72
CA GLU A 222 13.97 15.43 18.65
C GLU A 222 14.44 14.98 20.04
N GLN A 223 15.26 15.80 20.70
CA GLN A 223 15.73 15.58 22.06
C GLN A 223 14.75 16.19 23.08
N LYS A 224 15.04 16.00 24.38
CA LYS A 224 14.14 16.45 25.47
C LYS A 224 13.94 17.97 25.50
N ASP A 225 14.84 18.73 24.90
CA ASP A 225 14.83 20.19 24.82
C ASP A 225 14.11 20.73 23.57
N GLY A 226 13.55 19.84 22.75
CA GLY A 226 12.87 20.20 21.50
C GLY A 226 13.82 20.44 20.31
N GLN A 227 15.13 20.25 20.48
CA GLN A 227 16.11 20.45 19.42
C GLN A 227 16.58 19.12 18.81
N VAL A 228 16.96 19.16 17.54
CA VAL A 228 17.51 18.01 16.80
C VAL A 228 19.03 18.06 16.80
N PHE A 229 19.58 19.25 16.54
CA PHE A 229 21.01 19.48 16.39
C PHE A 229 21.54 20.28 17.56
N HIS A 230 22.64 19.79 18.12
CA HIS A 230 23.40 20.44 19.17
C HIS A 230 24.79 20.76 18.61
N PRO A 231 25.34 21.95 18.90
CA PRO A 231 26.76 22.19 18.68
C PRO A 231 27.56 21.11 19.39
N GLU A 232 28.56 20.56 18.71
CA GLU A 232 29.53 19.71 19.40
C GLU A 232 30.26 20.61 20.40
N GLU A 233 30.23 20.25 21.69
CA GLU A 233 31.03 20.95 22.69
C GLU A 233 32.49 20.72 22.30
N ASP A 234 33.24 21.81 22.08
CA ASP A 234 34.69 21.74 22.01
C ASP A 234 35.13 21.21 23.38
N GLU A 235 35.47 19.92 23.48
CA GLU A 235 36.30 19.40 24.57
C GLU A 235 37.64 20.12 24.45
N GLY A 236 37.71 21.33 25.02
CA GLY A 236 38.85 22.21 24.91
C GLY A 236 40.11 21.46 25.32
N GLU A 237 41.11 21.45 24.45
CA GLU A 237 42.47 21.13 24.84
C GLU A 237 42.82 22.03 26.04
N ILE A 238 42.91 21.41 27.21
CA ILE A 238 43.49 22.03 28.40
C ILE A 238 44.98 22.22 28.09
N TRP A 239 45.33 23.38 27.54
CA TRP A 239 46.72 23.80 27.46
C TRP A 239 47.18 24.08 28.89
N ASP A 240 47.92 23.15 29.47
CA ASP A 240 48.59 23.30 30.76
C ASP A 240 50.01 23.85 30.55
N PRO A 241 50.27 25.15 30.80
CA PRO A 241 51.61 25.72 30.70
C PRO A 241 52.61 25.20 31.74
N SER A 242 52.22 24.32 32.66
CA SER A 242 53.08 23.88 33.77
C SER A 242 53.94 22.64 33.47
N VAL A 243 53.85 22.04 32.27
CA VAL A 243 54.69 20.90 31.87
C VAL A 243 55.87 21.38 31.01
N PRO A 244 57.12 21.39 31.52
CA PRO A 244 58.30 21.71 30.72
C PRO A 244 58.67 20.52 29.82
N HIS A 245 59.03 20.83 28.57
CA HIS A 245 59.60 19.89 27.60
C HIS A 245 61.07 19.55 27.90
#